data_AF-X1FZZ0-F1
#
_entry.id   AF-X1FZZ0-F1
#
_cell.length_a   1.000
_cell.length_b   1.000
_cell.length_c   1.000
_cell.angle_alpha   90.00
_cell.angle_beta   90.00
_cell.angle_gamma   90.00
#
_symmetry.space_group_name_H-M   'P 1'
#
loop_
_entity.id
_entity.type
_entity.pdbx_description
1 polymer ?
#
loop_
_entity_poly.entity_id
_entity_poly.type
_entity_poly.pdbx_seq_one_letter_code
_entity_poly.pdbx_strand_id
1 'polypeptide(L)' 'MATISVFGIFWKIIGAIIIAFLGVALGLFYKGIDRKLAARMQARVGPPIRQPFMDFFKLM' A
#
# COMPACT_ATOMS: atom_id res chain seq x y z
N MET A 1 -17.92 12.04 -29.64
CA MET A 1 -18.60 12.79 -28.56
C MET A 1 -18.91 11.79 -27.46
N ALA A 2 -18.01 11.59 -26.49
CA ALA A 2 -18.27 10.67 -25.39
C ALA A 2 -19.42 11.24 -24.57
N THR A 3 -20.55 10.54 -24.49
CA THR A 3 -21.63 10.88 -23.59
C THR A 3 -21.09 10.74 -22.17
N ILE A 4 -20.70 11.85 -21.56
CA ILE A 4 -20.23 11.90 -20.18
C ILE A 4 -21.47 11.64 -19.31
N SER A 5 -21.76 10.36 -19.09
CA SER A 5 -22.79 9.92 -18.16
C SER A 5 -22.28 10.18 -16.75
N VAL A 6 -23.11 10.82 -15.92
CA VAL A 6 -22.81 11.06 -14.49
C VAL A 6 -22.44 9.74 -13.79
N PHE A 7 -23.05 8.63 -14.21
CA PHE A 7 -22.74 7.28 -13.77
C PHE A 7 -21.29 6.84 -14.09
N GLY A 8 -20.76 7.25 -15.25
CA GLY A 8 -19.37 6.99 -15.64
C GLY A 8 -18.34 7.80 -14.83
N ILE A 9 -18.69 9.03 -14.44
CA ILE A 9 -17.86 9.84 -13.53
C ILE A 9 -17.79 9.19 -12.15
N PHE A 10 -18.93 8.71 -11.63
CA PHE A 10 -18.99 8.02 -10.34
C PHE A 10 -18.09 6.77 -10.29
N TRP A 11 -18.13 5.95 -11.34
CA TRP A 11 -17.24 4.78 -11.46
C TRP A 11 -15.75 5.16 -11.54
N LYS A 12 -15.40 6.25 -12.23
CA LYS A 12 -14.01 6.74 -12.28
C LYS A 12 -13.52 7.23 -10.92
N ILE A 13 -14.37 7.91 -10.15
CA ILE A 13 -14.05 8.39 -8.80
C ILE A 13 -13.82 7.20 -7.86
N ILE A 14 -14.69 6.18 -7.91
CA ILE A 14 -14.50 4.95 -7.14
C ILE A 14 -13.20 4.26 -7.53
N GLY A 15 -12.92 4.13 -8.83
CA GLY A 15 -11.67 3.55 -9.31
C GLY A 15 -10.43 4.30 -8.81
N ALA A 16 -10.45 5.64 -8.80
CA ALA A 16 -9.36 6.45 -8.30
C ALA A 16 -9.12 6.25 -6.79
N ILE A 17 -10.18 6.18 -5.99
CA ILE A 17 -10.09 5.94 -4.54
C ILE A 17 -9.52 4.55 -4.26
N ILE A 18 -9.99 3.53 -4.99
CA ILE A 18 -9.49 2.15 -4.84
C ILE A 18 -8.00 2.08 -5.14
N ILE A 19 -7.55 2.69 -6.24
CA ILE A 19 -6.13 2.70 -6.62
C ILE A 19 -5.28 3.46 -5.58
N ALA A 20 -5.78 4.56 -5.02
CA ALA A 20 -5.09 5.30 -3.98
C ALA A 20 -4.86 4.44 -2.72
N PHE A 21 -5.91 3.78 -2.23
CA PHE A 21 -5.81 2.86 -1.09
C PHE A 21 -4.90 1.65 -1.38
N LEU A 22 -5.02 1.08 -2.57
CA LEU A 22 -4.19 -0.04 -3.01
C LEU A 22 -2.70 0.36 -3.06
N GLY A 23 -2.40 1.58 -3.52
CA GLY A 23 -1.05 2.15 -3.55
C GLY A 23 -0.45 2.28 -2.14
N VAL A 24 -1.21 2.76 -1.17
CA VAL A 24 -0.78 2.83 0.23
C VAL A 24 -0.53 1.44 0.81
N ALA A 25 -1.44 0.50 0.59
CA ALA A 25 -1.32 -0.87 1.07
C ALA A 25 -0.08 -1.59 0.47
N LEU A 26 0.12 -1.46 -0.84
CA LEU A 26 1.28 -2.04 -1.53
C LEU A 26 2.59 -1.37 -1.11
N GLY A 27 2.60 -0.06 -0.90
CA GLY A 27 3.79 0.66 -0.42
C GLY A 27 4.24 0.19 0.97
N LEU A 28 3.30 0.03 1.90
CA LEU A 28 3.58 -0.52 3.23
C LEU A 28 4.06 -1.97 3.17
N PHE A 29 3.47 -2.76 2.28
CA PHE A 29 3.87 -4.15 2.06
C PHE A 29 5.30 -4.25 1.49
N TYR A 30 5.64 -3.44 0.49
CA TYR A 30 6.98 -3.38 -0.09
C TYR A 30 8.03 -2.98 0.96
N LYS A 31 7.72 -2.01 1.83
CA LYS A 31 8.60 -1.62 2.94
C LYS A 31 8.83 -2.77 3.94
N GLY A 32 7.84 -3.63 4.14
CA GLY A 32 7.98 -4.84 4.96
C GLY A 32 8.90 -5.88 4.33
N ILE A 33 8.81 -6.06 3.01
CA ILE A 33 9.70 -6.96 2.26
C ILE A 33 11.14 -6.43 2.29
N ASP A 34 11.34 -5.15 2.04
CA ASP A 34 12.65 -4.50 2.05
C ASP A 34 13.39 -4.71 3.39
N ARG A 35 12.69 -4.48 4.52
CA ARG A 35 13.26 -4.72 5.86
C ARG A 35 13.63 -6.19 6.10
N LYS A 36 12.86 -7.14 5.56
CA LYS A 36 13.14 -8.57 5.70
C LYS A 36 14.34 -8.99 4.83
N LEU A 37 14.47 -8.41 3.64
CA LEU A 37 15.59 -8.64 2.74
C LEU A 37 16.88 -8.06 3.32
N ALA A 38 16.85 -6.80 3.78
CA ALA A 38 17.98 -6.13 4.42
C ALA A 38 18.48 -6.89 5.67
N ALA A 39 17.55 -7.43 6.48
CA ALA A 39 17.92 -8.25 7.63
C ALA A 39 18.60 -9.57 7.22
N ARG A 40 18.10 -10.23 6.17
CA ARG A 40 18.74 -11.42 5.59
C ARG A 40 20.15 -11.12 5.07
N MET A 41 20.35 -9.98 4.42
CA MET A 41 21.67 -9.54 3.94
C MET A 41 22.64 -9.27 5.11
N GLN A 42 22.12 -8.91 6.28
CA GLN A 42 22.91 -8.69 7.50
C GLN A 42 23.02 -9.95 8.37
N ALA A 43 22.74 -11.14 7.83
CA ALA A 43 22.77 -12.42 8.55
C ALA A 43 21.98 -12.42 9.87
N ARG A 44 20.89 -11.64 9.94
CA ARG A 44 20.00 -11.55 11.11
C ARG A 44 18.58 -11.93 10.74
N VAL A 45 17.83 -12.44 11.71
CA VAL A 45 16.39 -12.67 11.54
C VAL A 45 15.70 -11.32 11.55
N GLY A 46 15.12 -10.95 10.41
CA GLY A 46 14.41 -9.69 10.24
C GLY A 46 13.07 -9.63 10.97
N PRO A 47 12.55 -8.42 11.23
CA PRO A 47 11.24 -8.23 11.84
C PRO A 47 10.12 -8.80 10.95
N PRO A 48 8.97 -9.19 11.52
CA PRO A 48 7.82 -9.70 10.77
C PRO A 48 7.32 -8.69 9.73
N ILE A 49 6.80 -9.20 8.60
CA ILE A 49 6.30 -8.39 7.47
C ILE A 49 5.11 -7.51 7.89
N ARG A 50 4.41 -7.84 9.00
CA ARG A 50 3.32 -7.05 9.57
C ARG A 50 3.80 -5.84 10.38
N GLN A 51 5.08 -5.76 10.74
CA GLN A 51 5.66 -4.69 11.55
C GLN A 51 5.47 -3.28 10.96
N PRO A 52 5.59 -3.03 9.64
CA PRO A 52 5.37 -1.70 9.06
C PRO A 52 3.94 -1.19 9.23
N PHE A 53 2.93 -2.08 9.30
CA PHE A 53 1.55 -1.71 9.57
C PHE A 53 1.40 -1.29 11.04
N MET A 54 2.00 -2.05 11.97
CA MET A 54 2.02 -1.73 13.40
C MET A 54 2.77 -0.41 13.66
N ASP A 55 3.87 -0.15 12.96
CA ASP A 55 4.62 1.11 13.06
C ASP A 55 3.79 2.30 12.56
N PHE A 56 2.94 2.12 11.53
CA PHE A 56 2.05 3.17 11.02
C PHE A 56 1.00 3.59 12.04
N PHE A 57 0.36 2.62 12.71
CA PHE A 57 -0.59 2.90 13.80
C PHE A 57 0.07 3.41 15.08
N LYS A 58 1.37 3.11 15.28
CA LYS A 58 2.10 3.51 16.48
C LYS A 58 2.69 4.92 16.41
N LEU A 59 3.00 5.41 15.20
CA LEU A 59 3.48 6.78 14.96
C LEU A 59 2.35 7.77 14.64
N MET A 60 1.10 7.31 14.57
CA MET A 60 -0.10 8.14 14.41
C MET A 60 -0.74 8.44 15.77
#